data_AF-D3AUX4-F1
#
_entry.id   AF-D3AUX4-F1
#
_cell.length_a   1.000
_cell.length_b   1.000
_cell.length_c   1.000
_cell.angle_alpha   90.00
_cell.angle_beta   90.00
_cell.angle_gamma   90.00
#
_symmetry.space_group_name_H-M   'P 1'
#
loop_
_entity.id
_entity.type
_entity.pdbx_description
1 polymer ?
#
loop_
_entity_poly.entity_id
_entity_poly.type
_entity_poly.pdbx_seq_one_letter_code
_entity_poly.pdbx_strand_id
1 'polypeptide(L)'
;MRIPLFCAFLPWRLQRFIIQTGAQEFVSKISCEKAKGGDTMNETLSAVRTLLREAEAVVVGAGSGMSAAAGLTYAGRRFHEKFGDFIEHYGMTDMYSAGFYPFSTQEEKWAYWSRHIYYNRYDVRIGKPYLDLLQLVKDRNYLF
;
A
#
# COMPACT_ATOMS: atom_id res chain seq x y z
N MET A 1 -11.22 22.50 13.52
CA MET A 1 -11.19 22.72 14.98
C MET A 1 -12.42 23.54 15.39
N ARG A 2 -13.47 22.87 15.91
CA ARG A 2 -14.55 23.39 16.77
C ARG A 2 -15.57 22.25 16.96
N ILE A 3 -15.42 21.51 18.06
CA ILE A 3 -16.39 20.50 18.48
C ILE A 3 -17.58 21.27 19.09
N PRO A 4 -18.82 21.10 18.60
CA PRO A 4 -19.97 21.71 19.24
C PRO A 4 -20.12 21.12 20.65
N LEU A 5 -20.34 22.01 21.62
CA LEU A 5 -20.33 21.77 23.07
C LEU A 5 -21.49 20.86 23.60
N PHE A 6 -22.06 20.00 22.76
CA PHE A 6 -23.25 19.21 23.08
C PHE A 6 -22.97 17.77 23.56
N CYS A 7 -21.72 17.29 23.46
CA CYS A 7 -21.39 15.88 23.77
C CYS A 7 -20.89 15.61 25.20
N ALA A 8 -20.75 16.62 26.06
CA ALA A 8 -20.12 16.48 27.37
C ALA A 8 -21.00 15.84 28.47
N PHE A 9 -22.28 15.57 28.21
CA PHE A 9 -23.24 15.09 29.23
C PHE A 9 -23.90 13.74 28.92
N LEU A 10 -23.44 13.02 27.89
CA LEU A 10 -23.96 11.68 27.59
C LEU A 10 -23.28 10.61 28.47
N PRO A 11 -24.04 9.65 29.04
CA PRO A 11 -23.48 8.54 29.81
C PRO A 11 -22.39 7.80 29.04
N TRP A 12 -21.32 7.35 29.71
CA TRP A 12 -20.15 6.72 29.07
C TRP A 12 -20.51 5.57 28.10
N ARG A 13 -21.61 4.85 28.37
CA ARG A 13 -22.15 3.78 27.51
C ARG A 13 -22.66 4.28 26.15
N LEU A 14 -23.22 5.49 26.09
CA LEU A 14 -23.69 6.14 24.86
C LEU A 14 -22.55 6.78 24.06
N GLN A 15 -21.54 7.33 24.74
CA GLN A 15 -20.32 7.81 24.07
C GLN A 15 -19.59 6.66 23.35
N ARG A 16 -19.54 5.46 23.97
CA ARG A 16 -18.99 4.26 23.34
C ARG A 16 -19.84 3.77 22.17
N PHE A 17 -21.16 3.90 22.26
CA PHE A 17 -22.09 3.52 21.19
C PHE A 17 -21.91 4.41 19.94
N ILE A 18 -21.78 5.73 20.09
CA ILE A 18 -21.61 6.68 18.97
C ILE A 18 -20.25 6.47 18.28
N ILE A 19 -19.18 6.21 19.04
CA ILE A 19 -17.85 5.92 18.47
C ILE A 19 -17.83 4.55 17.77
N GLN A 20 -18.52 3.54 18.31
CA GLN A 20 -18.60 2.22 17.68
C GLN A 20 -19.50 2.20 16.44
N THR A 21 -20.66 2.83 16.46
CA THR A 21 -21.58 2.85 15.29
C THR A 21 -21.00 3.62 14.12
N GLY A 22 -20.37 4.78 14.35
CA GLY A 22 -19.74 5.57 13.28
C GLY A 22 -18.53 4.86 12.64
N ALA A 23 -17.76 4.11 13.41
CA ALA A 23 -16.65 3.31 12.89
C ALA A 23 -17.13 2.02 12.20
N GLN A 24 -18.19 1.39 12.70
CA GLN A 24 -18.72 0.15 12.14
C GLN A 24 -19.48 0.36 10.82
N GLU A 25 -20.21 1.47 10.65
CA GLU A 25 -20.87 1.78 9.37
C GLU A 25 -19.88 2.12 8.25
N PHE A 26 -18.72 2.69 8.59
CA PHE A 26 -17.70 3.06 7.59
C PHE A 26 -16.80 1.88 7.21
N VAL A 27 -16.43 1.03 8.19
CA VAL A 27 -15.64 -0.18 7.95
C VAL A 27 -16.45 -1.24 7.21
N SER A 28 -17.79 -1.28 7.36
CA SER A 28 -18.60 -2.29 6.66
C SER A 28 -18.72 -2.08 5.15
N LYS A 29 -18.52 -0.85 4.63
CA LYS A 29 -18.63 -0.57 3.20
C LYS A 29 -17.45 -1.10 2.36
N ILE A 30 -16.30 -1.39 3.00
CA ILE A 30 -15.13 -1.97 2.32
C ILE A 30 -14.49 -3.07 3.18
N SER A 31 -15.31 -3.90 3.84
CA SER A 31 -14.96 -5.32 3.74
C SER A 31 -15.30 -5.63 2.30
N CYS A 32 -14.29 -5.84 1.47
CA CYS A 32 -14.43 -6.39 0.13
C CYS A 32 -15.62 -7.35 0.16
N GLU A 33 -16.78 -6.91 -0.34
CA GLU A 33 -17.78 -7.85 -0.80
C GLU A 33 -16.93 -8.70 -1.73
N LYS A 34 -16.60 -9.92 -1.29
CA LYS A 34 -15.96 -10.92 -2.14
C LYS A 34 -16.64 -10.72 -3.46
N ALA A 35 -15.92 -10.24 -4.48
CA ALA A 35 -16.49 -10.01 -5.80
C ALA A 35 -17.32 -11.25 -6.08
N LYS A 36 -18.65 -11.10 -6.01
CA LYS A 36 -19.53 -12.24 -6.21
C LYS A 36 -19.20 -12.62 -7.63
N GLY A 37 -18.75 -13.86 -7.84
CA GLY A 37 -18.30 -14.30 -9.16
C GLY A 37 -19.39 -13.98 -10.17
N GLY A 38 -19.20 -12.93 -10.97
CA GLY A 38 -20.27 -12.29 -11.73
C GLY A 38 -20.04 -10.83 -12.10
N ASP A 39 -19.43 -10.01 -11.24
CA ASP A 39 -19.31 -8.56 -11.53
C ASP A 39 -18.21 -8.26 -12.56
N THR A 40 -18.54 -7.45 -13.57
CA THR A 40 -17.60 -7.05 -14.62
C THR A 40 -16.62 -5.99 -14.11
N MET A 41 -15.39 -5.97 -14.63
CA MET A 41 -14.36 -4.97 -14.27
C MET A 41 -14.88 -3.52 -14.34
N ASN A 42 -15.77 -3.23 -15.30
CA ASN A 42 -16.34 -1.89 -15.49
C ASN A 42 -17.32 -1.49 -14.38
N GLU A 43 -18.09 -2.44 -13.85
CA GLU A 43 -19.02 -2.19 -12.74
C GLU A 43 -18.24 -1.88 -11.46
N THR A 44 -17.20 -2.66 -11.16
CA THR A 44 -16.31 -2.42 -10.02
C THR A 44 -15.63 -1.05 -10.11
N LEU A 45 -15.12 -0.68 -11.29
CA LEU A 45 -14.51 0.64 -11.50
C LEU A 45 -15.51 1.78 -11.33
N SER A 46 -16.75 1.60 -11.79
CA SER A 46 -17.82 2.59 -11.61
C SER A 46 -18.15 2.78 -10.13
N ALA A 47 -18.32 1.69 -9.38
CA ALA A 47 -18.59 1.74 -7.94
C ALA A 47 -17.48 2.45 -7.18
N VAL A 48 -16.21 2.11 -7.44
CA VAL A 48 -15.05 2.76 -6.81
C VAL A 48 -15.02 4.27 -7.12
N ARG A 49 -15.32 4.68 -8.35
CA ARG A 49 -15.38 6.11 -8.71
C ARG A 49 -16.46 6.85 -7.93
N THR A 50 -17.65 6.27 -7.80
CA THR A 50 -18.74 6.88 -7.03
C THR A 50 -18.35 7.02 -5.57
N LEU A 51 -17.83 5.95 -4.94
CA LEU A 51 -17.37 5.98 -3.56
C LEU A 51 -16.27 7.02 -3.33
N LEU A 52 -15.28 7.08 -4.22
CA LEU A 52 -14.22 8.10 -4.15
C LEU A 52 -14.77 9.52 -4.29
N ARG A 53 -15.82 9.74 -5.08
CA ARG A 53 -16.46 11.05 -5.28
C ARG A 53 -17.32 11.49 -4.10
N GLU A 54 -17.96 10.55 -3.41
CA GLU A 54 -18.85 10.82 -2.29
C GLU A 54 -18.13 10.86 -0.94
N ALA A 55 -16.96 10.23 -0.83
CA ALA A 55 -16.19 10.20 0.41
C ALA A 55 -15.76 11.59 0.87
N GLU A 56 -16.03 11.89 2.15
CA GLU A 56 -15.56 13.11 2.84
C GLU A 56 -14.04 13.13 3.03
N ALA A 57 -13.45 11.96 3.24
CA ALA A 57 -12.00 11.76 3.35
C ALA A 57 -11.56 10.40 2.78
N VAL A 58 -10.31 10.30 2.34
CA VAL A 58 -9.71 9.09 1.75
C VAL A 58 -8.46 8.70 2.51
N VAL A 59 -8.41 7.46 3.02
CA VAL A 59 -7.19 6.87 3.59
C VAL A 59 -6.63 5.88 2.59
N VAL A 60 -5.37 6.07 2.18
CA VAL A 60 -4.74 5.29 1.12
C VAL A 60 -3.73 4.31 1.70
N GLY A 61 -4.08 3.03 1.73
CA GLY A 61 -3.13 1.95 2.03
C GLY A 61 -2.48 1.41 0.76
N ALA A 62 -1.16 1.54 0.63
CA ALA A 62 -0.40 1.02 -0.51
C ALA A 62 0.65 0.00 -0.08
N GLY A 63 0.56 -1.21 -0.62
CA GLY A 63 1.54 -2.28 -0.42
C GLY A 63 2.51 -2.46 -1.59
N SER A 64 3.36 -3.49 -1.52
CA SER A 64 4.35 -3.83 -2.55
C SER A 64 3.74 -4.11 -3.93
N GLY A 65 2.46 -4.52 -3.99
CA GLY A 65 1.72 -4.70 -5.23
C GLY A 65 1.64 -3.43 -6.09
N MET A 66 1.61 -2.25 -5.47
CA MET A 66 1.64 -0.97 -6.21
C MET A 66 2.99 -0.75 -6.89
N SER A 67 4.09 -1.06 -6.19
CA SER A 67 5.44 -1.02 -6.77
C SER A 67 5.59 -2.05 -7.89
N ALA A 68 5.05 -3.26 -7.71
CA ALA A 68 5.08 -4.31 -8.73
C ALA A 68 4.30 -3.90 -9.99
N ALA A 69 3.13 -3.27 -9.84
CA ALA A 69 2.37 -2.69 -10.95
C ALA A 69 3.13 -1.55 -11.67
N ALA A 70 4.06 -0.89 -10.98
CA ALA A 70 4.99 0.07 -11.57
C ALA A 70 6.25 -0.56 -12.21
N GLY A 71 6.35 -1.90 -12.24
CA GLY A 71 7.50 -2.63 -12.78
C GLY A 71 8.67 -2.82 -11.81
N LEU A 72 8.51 -2.42 -10.54
CA LEU A 72 9.51 -2.60 -9.48
C LEU A 72 9.35 -3.98 -8.84
N THR A 73 9.50 -5.03 -9.64
CA THR A 73 9.38 -6.42 -9.16
C THR A 73 10.61 -6.82 -8.35
N TYR A 74 10.37 -7.63 -7.32
CA TYR A 74 11.42 -8.16 -6.43
C TYR A 74 11.90 -9.55 -6.85
N ALA A 75 11.22 -10.20 -7.78
CA ALA A 75 11.60 -11.50 -8.34
C ALA A 75 11.62 -11.44 -9.87
N GLY A 76 12.15 -12.51 -10.48
CA GLY A 76 12.23 -12.67 -11.92
C GLY A 76 13.29 -11.79 -12.57
N ARG A 77 13.02 -11.37 -13.81
CA ARG A 77 14.02 -10.75 -14.71
C ARG A 77 14.81 -9.61 -14.06
N ARG A 78 14.13 -8.66 -13.39
CA ARG A 78 14.79 -7.51 -12.74
C ARG A 78 15.76 -7.95 -11.65
N PHE A 79 15.43 -8.99 -10.87
CA PHE A 79 16.32 -9.50 -9.84
C PHE A 79 17.53 -10.21 -10.44
N HIS A 80 17.31 -11.09 -11.43
CA HIS A 80 18.38 -11.80 -12.14
C HIS A 80 19.38 -10.85 -12.81
N GLU A 81 18.90 -9.78 -13.46
CA GLU A 81 19.77 -8.82 -14.13
C GLU A 81 20.62 -7.97 -13.17
N LYS A 82 20.17 -7.77 -11.92
CA LYS A 82 20.82 -6.84 -10.98
C LYS A 82 21.63 -7.54 -9.88
N PHE A 83 21.33 -8.80 -9.60
CA PHE A 83 21.90 -9.58 -8.50
C PHE A 83 22.34 -10.98 -8.94
N GLY A 84 22.64 -11.18 -10.23
CA GLY A 84 23.03 -12.48 -10.77
C GLY A 84 24.18 -13.16 -10.02
N ASP A 85 25.18 -12.40 -9.60
CA ASP A 85 26.29 -12.84 -8.76
C ASP A 85 25.82 -13.40 -7.40
N PHE A 86 24.94 -12.67 -6.71
CA PHE A 86 24.36 -13.13 -5.44
C PHE A 86 23.44 -14.35 -5.62
N ILE A 87 22.72 -14.43 -6.74
CA ILE A 87 21.85 -15.56 -7.06
C ILE A 87 22.68 -16.82 -7.31
N GLU A 88 23.75 -16.70 -8.09
CA GLU A 88 24.65 -17.82 -8.38
C GLU A 88 25.37 -18.31 -7.13
N HIS A 89 25.84 -17.40 -6.28
CA HIS A 89 26.62 -17.77 -5.10
C HIS A 89 25.77 -18.26 -3.92
N TYR A 90 24.63 -17.62 -3.64
CA TYR A 90 23.82 -17.90 -2.45
C TYR A 90 22.48 -18.59 -2.75
N GLY A 91 22.14 -18.81 -4.03
CA GLY A 91 20.88 -19.45 -4.41
C GLY A 91 19.64 -18.60 -4.11
N MET A 92 19.78 -17.28 -4.06
CA MET A 92 18.69 -16.37 -3.73
C MET A 92 17.59 -16.39 -4.79
N THR A 93 16.33 -16.38 -4.36
CA THR A 93 15.15 -16.49 -5.24
C THR A 93 14.42 -15.17 -5.47
N ASP A 94 14.50 -14.26 -4.51
CA ASP A 94 13.90 -12.93 -4.61
C ASP A 94 14.67 -11.92 -3.75
N MET A 95 14.51 -10.65 -4.13
CA MET A 95 15.21 -9.52 -3.55
C MET A 95 14.75 -9.19 -2.12
N TYR A 96 13.52 -9.56 -1.73
CA TYR A 96 13.00 -9.25 -0.41
C TYR A 96 13.61 -10.20 0.62
N SER A 97 13.50 -11.51 0.39
CA SER A 97 14.06 -12.54 1.27
C SER A 97 15.59 -12.45 1.34
N ALA A 98 16.25 -12.13 0.22
CA ALA A 98 17.70 -11.95 0.15
C ALA A 98 18.23 -10.84 1.08
N GLY A 99 17.42 -9.81 1.40
CA GLY A 99 17.78 -8.78 2.38
C GLY A 99 17.94 -9.30 3.81
N PHE A 100 17.36 -10.47 4.11
CA PHE A 100 17.44 -11.15 5.40
C PHE A 100 18.37 -12.37 5.38
N TYR A 101 19.12 -12.56 4.29
CA TYR A 101 20.07 -13.65 4.19
C TYR A 101 21.13 -13.56 5.30
N PRO A 102 21.46 -14.68 5.98
CA PRO A 102 22.44 -14.70 7.06
C PRO A 102 23.87 -14.69 6.50
N PHE A 103 24.30 -13.56 5.93
CA PHE A 103 25.66 -13.37 5.43
C PHE A 103 26.71 -13.62 6.52
N SER A 104 27.82 -14.24 6.13
CA SER A 104 28.91 -14.58 7.05
C SER A 104 29.68 -13.35 7.52
N THR A 105 29.73 -12.30 6.69
CA THR A 105 30.47 -11.07 6.96
C THR A 105 29.60 -9.82 6.80
N GLN A 106 30.02 -8.71 7.42
CA GLN A 106 29.33 -7.41 7.22
C GLN A 106 29.59 -6.87 5.83
N GLU A 107 30.76 -7.15 5.27
CA GLU A 107 31.18 -6.75 3.93
C GLU A 107 30.24 -7.33 2.87
N GLU A 108 29.94 -8.63 2.93
CA GLU A 108 28.97 -9.26 2.02
C GLU A 108 27.56 -8.70 2.20
N LYS A 109 27.13 -8.55 3.47
CA LYS A 109 25.83 -7.96 3.79
C LYS A 109 25.68 -6.56 3.19
N TRP A 110 26.69 -5.71 3.37
CA TRP A 110 26.65 -4.34 2.85
C TRP A 110 26.89 -4.27 1.34
N ALA A 111 27.61 -5.22 0.76
CA ALA A 111 27.69 -5.37 -0.69
C ALA A 111 26.29 -5.63 -1.30
N TYR A 112 25.49 -6.50 -0.67
CA TYR A 112 24.10 -6.72 -1.07
C TYR A 112 23.23 -5.48 -0.82
N TRP A 113 23.23 -4.96 0.42
CA TRP A 113 22.33 -3.89 0.82
C TRP A 113 22.59 -2.56 0.12
N SER A 114 23.85 -2.20 -0.14
CA SER A 114 24.18 -1.00 -0.90
C SER A 114 23.59 -1.05 -2.31
N ARG A 115 23.71 -2.20 -2.99
CA ARG A 115 23.13 -2.45 -4.30
C ARG A 115 21.60 -2.48 -4.27
N HIS A 116 21.01 -3.11 -3.25
CA HIS A 116 19.57 -3.13 -3.01
C HIS A 116 19.01 -1.72 -2.85
N ILE A 117 19.66 -0.88 -2.03
CA ILE A 117 19.25 0.51 -1.82
C ILE A 117 19.40 1.29 -3.13
N TYR A 118 20.53 1.14 -3.83
CA TYR A 118 20.75 1.83 -5.09
C TYR A 118 19.60 1.59 -6.07
N TYR A 119 19.26 0.33 -6.37
CA TYR A 119 18.25 0.00 -7.37
C TYR A 119 16.79 0.18 -6.93
N ASN A 120 16.50 0.28 -5.63
CA ASN A 120 15.12 0.45 -5.15
C ASN A 120 14.83 1.85 -4.61
N ARG A 121 15.86 2.69 -4.40
CA ARG A 121 15.70 4.04 -3.85
C ARG A 121 16.23 5.15 -4.75
N TYR A 122 17.35 4.93 -5.43
CA TYR A 122 18.05 5.98 -6.17
C TYR A 122 17.92 5.83 -7.68
N ASP A 123 18.11 4.62 -8.21
CA ASP A 123 17.94 4.28 -9.62
C ASP A 123 16.50 3.81 -9.91
N VAL A 124 15.54 4.62 -9.46
CA VAL A 124 14.11 4.40 -9.70
C VAL A 124 13.46 5.70 -10.16
N ARG A 125 12.62 5.59 -11.20
CA ARG A 125 11.75 6.69 -11.62
C ARG A 125 10.39 6.55 -10.93
N ILE A 126 9.69 7.67 -10.77
CA ILE A 126 8.33 7.66 -10.22
C ILE A 126 7.44 6.82 -11.15
N GLY A 127 6.84 5.76 -10.62
CA GLY A 127 5.98 4.88 -11.39
C GLY A 127 4.63 5.51 -11.70
N LYS A 128 4.07 5.21 -12.88
CA LYS A 128 2.75 5.69 -13.32
C LYS A 128 1.63 5.46 -12.28
N PRO A 129 1.53 4.29 -11.61
CA PRO A 129 0.47 4.06 -10.62
C PRO A 129 0.46 5.07 -9.47
N TYR A 130 1.64 5.54 -9.05
CA TYR A 130 1.75 6.54 -7.98
C TYR A 130 1.27 7.92 -8.44
N LEU A 131 1.64 8.31 -9.67
CA LEU A 131 1.18 9.58 -10.25
C LEU A 131 -0.32 9.58 -10.48
N ASP A 132 -0.86 8.48 -11.00
CA ASP A 132 -2.30 8.33 -11.23
C ASP A 132 -3.07 8.40 -9.90
N LEU A 133 -2.60 7.69 -8.86
CA LEU A 133 -3.21 7.72 -7.54
C LEU A 133 -3.18 9.12 -6.93
N LEU A 134 -2.02 9.80 -6.98
CA LEU A 134 -1.92 11.17 -6.52
C LEU A 134 -2.90 12.08 -7.27
N GLN A 135 -2.99 11.95 -8.59
CA GLN A 135 -3.90 12.75 -9.40
C GLN A 135 -5.38 12.48 -9.05
N LEU A 136 -5.72 11.27 -8.60
CA LEU A 136 -7.08 10.93 -8.16
C LEU A 136 -7.45 11.53 -6.81
N VAL A 137 -6.49 11.68 -5.89
CA VAL A 137 -6.77 12.09 -4.51
C VAL A 137 -6.31 13.50 -4.15
N LYS A 138 -5.43 14.13 -4.94
CA LYS A 138 -4.74 15.40 -4.59
C LYS A 138 -5.66 16.55 -4.20
N ASP A 139 -6.87 16.60 -4.77
CA ASP A 139 -7.86 17.65 -4.54
C ASP A 139 -8.91 17.24 -3.49
N ARG A 140 -8.64 16.19 -2.72
CA ARG A 140 -9.51 15.63 -1.67
C ARG A 140 -8.84 15.76 -0.30
N ASN A 141 -9.61 15.56 0.76
CA ASN A 141 -9.03 15.34 2.09
C ASN A 141 -8.46 13.92 2.15
N TYR A 142 -7.17 13.73 1.90
CA TYR A 142 -6.55 12.41 1.85
C TYR A 142 -5.37 12.25 2.82
N LEU A 143 -5.11 11.01 3.21
CA LEU A 143 -3.97 10.59 4.02
C LEU A 143 -3.31 9.36 3.38
N PHE A 144 -1.97 9.38 3.33
CA PHE A 144 -1.12 8.22 2.98
C PHE A 144 -0.53 7.59 4.25
#